data_AF-A0A1B8FL77-F1
#
_entry.id   AF-A0A1B8FL77-F1
#
_cell.length_a   1.000
_cell.length_b   1.000
_cell.length_c   1.000
_cell.angle_alpha   90.00
_cell.angle_beta   90.00
_cell.angle_gamma   90.00
#
_symmetry.space_group_name_H-M   'P 1'
#
loop_
_entity.id
_entity.type
_entity.pdbx_description
1 polymer ?
#
loop_
_entity_poly.entity_id
_entity_poly.type
_entity_poly.pdbx_seq_one_letter_code
_entity_poly.pdbx_strand_id
1 'polypeptide(L)'
;MATDEKDTGLVGHLTPDQEVKLRQLWTIIMKAGDSQESSIVSSANVIDSQNPAQHQIRRLSSLSRIKSSASGEIRIPSPSTNCSSLMEALQTTDINAVDIKSAEEVLSRMSPGQLRMGFLSSIHHEHPDALMLRFLRARKWDVSKAFIMMAGVIEWRMKEMNVDHLMAEGELQALKLSQSTSNATDKKSGHDFLAQMQMGIWRFIKGWLDPAIASKIYFTNNARDLEKFIAREQIIRELGGDNDWTYEYFEPSLDENDIMKDTASRDVLLTERQRLDDDLLLATSAWIAATTAKDEAKITACKNQRATIAERLRSNYWQLDPYVRARTLLDRTGAFKDIRCHPSEESLAKIRRAQTEETAKMFKVEHIETIEAHAIKS
;
A
#
# COMPACT_ATOMS: atom_id res chain seq x y z
N MET A 1 0.04 22.08 -30.18
CA MET A 1 0.47 20.76 -29.67
C MET A 1 0.81 20.85 -28.18
N ALA A 2 -0.13 21.25 -27.31
CA ALA A 2 0.14 21.46 -25.86
C ALA A 2 -1.00 20.98 -24.96
N THR A 3 -1.88 20.11 -25.47
CA THR A 3 -3.07 19.62 -24.75
C THR A 3 -2.92 18.21 -24.18
N ASP A 4 -1.83 17.49 -24.51
CA ASP A 4 -1.68 16.06 -24.22
C ASP A 4 -0.84 15.76 -22.96
N GLU A 5 -0.11 16.74 -22.43
CA GLU A 5 0.81 16.51 -21.29
C GLU A 5 0.10 16.47 -19.92
N LYS A 6 -1.12 17.03 -19.83
CA LYS A 6 -1.81 17.24 -18.55
C LYS A 6 -2.38 15.97 -17.90
N ASP A 7 -2.63 14.94 -18.69
CA ASP A 7 -3.33 13.72 -18.23
C ASP A 7 -2.44 12.45 -18.24
N THR A 8 -1.14 12.60 -18.51
CA THR A 8 -0.20 11.46 -18.53
C THR A 8 0.25 11.04 -17.13
N GLY A 9 0.74 9.82 -17.00
CA GLY A 9 1.31 9.29 -15.76
C GLY A 9 0.32 8.58 -14.85
N LEU A 10 -0.88 8.31 -15.34
CA LEU A 10 -1.91 7.53 -14.68
C LEU A 10 -2.08 6.18 -15.38
N VAL A 11 -2.70 5.22 -14.69
CA VAL A 11 -3.03 3.92 -15.30
C VAL A 11 -3.89 4.15 -16.55
N GLY A 12 -3.54 3.46 -17.64
CA GLY A 12 -4.17 3.63 -18.95
C GLY A 12 -3.71 4.84 -19.77
N HIS A 13 -2.95 5.77 -19.17
CA HIS A 13 -2.51 7.02 -19.80
C HIS A 13 -1.01 7.23 -19.58
N LEU A 14 -0.20 6.27 -20.01
CA LEU A 14 1.27 6.34 -19.93
C LEU A 14 1.87 6.63 -21.30
N THR A 15 2.86 7.51 -21.35
CA THR A 15 3.72 7.64 -22.53
C THR A 15 4.66 6.43 -22.63
N PRO A 16 5.26 6.17 -23.81
CA PRO A 16 6.21 5.06 -23.96
C PRO A 16 7.38 5.11 -22.96
N ASP A 17 7.93 6.30 -22.70
CA ASP A 17 9.01 6.49 -21.71
C ASP A 17 8.53 6.21 -20.28
N GLN A 18 7.35 6.71 -19.91
CA GLN A 18 6.75 6.44 -18.60
C GLN A 18 6.52 4.95 -18.37
N GLU A 19 6.11 4.20 -19.40
CA GLU A 19 5.95 2.75 -19.32
C GLU A 19 7.29 2.02 -19.12
N VAL A 20 8.37 2.52 -19.73
CA VAL A 20 9.74 2.03 -19.46
C VAL A 20 10.10 2.23 -18.00
N LYS A 21 9.88 3.44 -17.44
CA LYS A 21 10.19 3.73 -16.02
C LYS A 21 9.38 2.87 -15.06
N LEU A 22 8.12 2.60 -15.38
CA LEU A 22 7.28 1.68 -14.61
C LEU A 22 7.84 0.25 -14.62
N ARG A 23 8.23 -0.27 -15.79
CA ARG A 23 8.87 -1.60 -15.88
C ARG A 23 10.18 -1.68 -15.11
N GLN A 24 10.99 -0.63 -15.16
CA GLN A 24 12.24 -0.55 -14.40
C GLN A 24 11.96 -0.65 -12.89
N LEU A 25 10.99 0.10 -12.38
CA LEU A 25 10.63 0.04 -10.97
C LEU A 25 10.05 -1.31 -10.54
N TRP A 26 9.24 -1.96 -11.40
CA TRP A 26 8.78 -3.34 -11.19
C TRP A 26 9.93 -4.33 -11.12
N THR A 27 10.90 -4.21 -12.02
CA THR A 27 12.08 -5.07 -12.05
C THR A 27 12.85 -5.00 -10.73
N ILE A 28 13.03 -3.79 -10.20
CA ILE A 28 13.70 -3.57 -8.91
C ILE A 28 12.92 -4.25 -7.77
N ILE A 29 11.59 -4.08 -7.71
CA ILE A 29 10.77 -4.67 -6.64
C ILE A 29 10.74 -6.19 -6.69
N MET A 30 10.65 -6.78 -7.88
CA MET A 30 10.67 -8.25 -8.03
C MET A 30 12.00 -8.83 -7.54
N LYS A 31 13.12 -8.24 -7.98
CA LYS A 31 14.47 -8.68 -7.60
C LYS A 31 14.78 -8.47 -6.12
N ALA A 32 14.17 -7.48 -5.46
CA ALA A 32 14.33 -7.26 -4.03
C ALA A 32 13.73 -8.37 -3.15
N GLY A 33 12.90 -9.24 -3.72
CA GLY A 33 12.40 -10.43 -3.03
C GLY A 33 13.14 -11.72 -3.36
N ASP A 34 14.10 -11.69 -4.28
CA ASP A 34 14.84 -12.88 -4.70
C ASP A 34 16.12 -13.01 -3.88
N SER A 35 15.99 -13.54 -2.68
CA SER A 35 17.11 -14.14 -1.96
C SER A 35 16.70 -15.54 -1.54
N GLN A 36 17.02 -16.51 -2.41
CA GLN A 36 16.95 -17.96 -2.15
C GLN A 36 15.56 -18.50 -1.79
N GLU A 37 14.71 -18.76 -2.79
CA GLU A 37 13.74 -19.84 -2.64
C GLU A 37 14.45 -21.18 -2.78
N SER A 38 14.71 -21.82 -1.64
CA SER A 38 14.75 -23.27 -1.51
C SER A 38 14.60 -23.63 -0.03
N SER A 39 13.35 -23.65 0.44
CA SER A 39 12.86 -24.67 1.39
C SER A 39 11.34 -24.62 1.43
N ILE A 40 10.76 -25.63 0.79
CA ILE A 40 9.35 -26.01 0.79
C ILE A 40 8.90 -26.33 2.22
N VAL A 41 7.72 -25.78 2.59
CA VAL A 41 6.76 -26.28 3.60
C VAL A 41 7.26 -26.35 5.05
N SER A 42 6.86 -25.35 5.84
CA SER A 42 6.09 -25.51 7.09
C SER A 42 6.31 -24.29 7.97
N SER A 43 5.26 -23.48 8.14
CA SER A 43 4.69 -23.15 9.45
C SER A 43 3.81 -21.93 9.29
N ALA A 44 2.51 -22.17 9.26
CA ALA A 44 1.56 -21.26 9.87
C ALA A 44 1.96 -21.13 11.35
N ASN A 45 2.79 -20.16 11.67
CA ASN A 45 2.94 -19.67 13.03
C ASN A 45 2.42 -18.25 13.04
N VAL A 46 1.14 -18.16 13.41
CA VAL A 46 0.58 -17.03 14.12
C VAL A 46 1.57 -16.69 15.24
N ILE A 47 2.25 -15.55 15.12
CA ILE A 47 2.96 -14.96 16.24
C ILE A 47 1.88 -14.38 17.15
N ASP A 48 1.44 -15.19 18.10
CA ASP A 48 0.97 -14.67 19.38
C ASP A 48 2.18 -14.04 20.06
N SER A 49 2.16 -12.72 20.19
CA SER A 49 3.06 -11.98 21.06
C SER A 49 2.23 -11.22 22.06
N GLN A 50 1.66 -11.96 23.01
CA GLN A 50 1.45 -11.44 24.35
C GLN A 50 2.82 -11.15 24.98
N ASN A 51 3.31 -9.92 24.83
CA ASN A 51 4.11 -9.27 25.85
C ASN A 51 3.95 -7.74 25.74
N PRO A 52 3.65 -7.03 26.84
CA PRO A 52 3.35 -5.61 26.81
C PRO A 52 4.64 -4.82 26.60
N ALA A 53 4.92 -4.43 25.36
CA ALA A 53 5.94 -3.44 25.07
C ALA A 53 5.47 -2.08 25.61
N GLN A 54 6.17 -1.58 26.63
CA GLN A 54 6.01 -0.23 27.15
C GLN A 54 6.28 0.79 26.04
N HIS A 55 5.21 1.29 25.42
CA HIS A 55 5.28 2.42 24.50
C HIS A 55 5.51 3.71 25.28
N GLN A 56 6.78 4.07 25.50
CA GLN A 56 7.14 5.47 25.63
C GLN A 56 7.02 6.10 24.25
N ILE A 57 6.00 6.95 24.08
CA ILE A 57 5.82 7.85 22.94
C ILE A 57 7.09 8.70 22.82
N ARG A 58 8.04 8.26 21.98
CA ARG A 58 9.17 9.09 21.57
C ARG A 58 8.65 10.09 20.54
N ARG A 59 8.93 11.37 20.82
CA ARG A 59 8.54 12.53 20.01
C ARG A 59 8.73 12.28 18.50
N LEU A 60 7.65 12.46 17.75
CA LEU A 60 7.63 12.46 16.29
C LEU A 60 8.57 13.54 15.73
N SER A 61 9.74 13.13 15.24
CA SER A 61 10.61 13.97 14.43
C SER A 61 11.58 13.14 13.59
N SER A 62 11.13 12.56 12.48
CA SER A 62 12.05 11.98 11.48
C SER A 62 11.40 11.69 10.12
N LEU A 63 10.89 12.72 9.44
CA LEU A 63 10.81 12.70 7.96
C LEU A 63 11.51 13.91 7.31
N SER A 64 12.34 14.61 8.06
CA SER A 64 13.10 15.76 7.55
C SER A 64 14.40 15.98 8.34
N ARG A 65 15.38 15.08 8.16
CA ARG A 65 16.80 15.39 8.42
C ARG A 65 17.73 14.42 7.69
N ILE A 66 17.92 14.64 6.39
CA ILE A 66 19.24 14.37 5.80
C ILE A 66 20.12 15.55 6.26
N LYS A 67 20.98 15.33 7.26
CA LYS A 67 22.10 16.24 7.58
C LYS A 67 23.36 15.43 7.89
N SER A 68 24.33 15.60 6.98
CA SER A 68 25.77 15.81 7.20
C SER A 68 26.42 15.28 8.48
N SER A 69 27.32 14.30 8.27
CA SER A 69 28.59 14.03 8.97
C SER A 69 28.72 14.46 10.44
N ALA A 70 28.71 13.47 11.33
CA ALA A 70 29.46 13.51 12.58
C ALA A 70 30.08 12.14 12.82
N SER A 71 31.41 12.10 12.88
CA SER A 71 32.21 10.92 13.15
C SER A 71 31.97 10.42 14.58
N GLY A 72 31.54 9.18 14.70
CA GLY A 72 31.51 8.41 15.94
C GLY A 72 31.58 6.94 15.58
N GLU A 73 32.69 6.28 15.89
CA GLU A 73 32.90 4.85 15.65
C GLU A 73 31.91 4.04 16.49
N ILE A 74 30.80 3.64 15.85
CA ILE A 74 29.97 2.53 16.28
C ILE A 74 30.33 1.37 15.35
N ARG A 75 30.85 0.28 15.91
CA ARG A 75 31.20 -0.94 15.17
C ARG A 75 29.91 -1.55 14.59
N ILE A 76 29.68 -1.30 13.31
CA ILE A 76 28.61 -1.89 12.50
C ILE A 76 28.98 -3.38 12.27
N PRO A 77 28.10 -4.35 12.57
CA PRO A 77 28.29 -5.72 12.08
C PRO A 77 28.21 -5.68 10.55
N SER A 78 29.21 -6.27 9.87
CA SER A 78 29.31 -6.31 8.40
C SER A 78 27.95 -6.63 7.74
N PRO A 79 27.58 -5.96 6.64
CA PRO A 79 26.30 -6.19 5.98
C PRO A 79 26.23 -7.65 5.54
N SER A 80 25.15 -8.33 5.90
CA SER A 80 24.87 -9.64 5.33
C SER A 80 24.73 -9.49 3.82
N THR A 81 25.65 -10.14 3.10
CA THR A 81 25.74 -10.20 1.65
C THR A 81 24.50 -10.85 1.05
N ASN A 82 23.37 -10.16 0.92
CA ASN A 82 22.16 -10.76 0.33
C ASN A 82 21.38 -9.73 -0.51
N CYS A 83 21.92 -9.35 -1.67
CA CYS A 83 21.15 -8.85 -2.83
C CYS A 83 22.02 -8.57 -4.07
N SER A 84 22.88 -9.51 -4.50
CA SER A 84 23.69 -9.31 -5.72
C SER A 84 22.83 -9.03 -6.96
N SER A 85 21.69 -9.72 -7.09
CA SER A 85 20.72 -9.56 -8.18
C SER A 85 20.04 -8.18 -8.20
N LEU A 86 19.72 -7.63 -7.03
CA LEU A 86 19.14 -6.30 -6.87
C LEU A 86 20.18 -5.21 -7.14
N MET A 87 21.42 -5.39 -6.68
CA MET A 87 22.51 -4.47 -6.99
C MET A 87 22.81 -4.42 -8.50
N GLU A 88 22.77 -5.56 -9.18
CA GLU A 88 22.84 -5.62 -10.64
C GLU A 88 21.63 -4.95 -11.32
N ALA A 89 20.42 -5.11 -10.75
CA ALA A 89 19.24 -4.38 -11.22
C ALA A 89 19.43 -2.87 -11.12
N LEU A 90 19.92 -2.39 -9.98
CA LEU A 90 20.15 -0.97 -9.73
C LEU A 90 21.24 -0.42 -10.67
N GLN A 91 22.30 -1.19 -10.93
CA GLN A 91 23.38 -0.79 -11.86
C GLN A 91 22.93 -0.73 -13.32
N THR A 92 21.98 -1.57 -13.74
CA THR A 92 21.45 -1.59 -15.12
C THR A 92 20.45 -0.47 -15.42
N THR A 93 20.00 0.28 -14.41
CA THR A 93 18.96 1.33 -14.52
C THR A 93 19.46 2.78 -14.64
N ASP A 94 20.75 3.00 -14.95
CA ASP A 94 21.33 4.37 -15.08
C ASP A 94 21.23 5.17 -13.77
N ILE A 95 21.53 4.50 -12.65
CA ILE A 95 21.43 5.05 -11.29
C ILE A 95 22.77 5.65 -10.86
N ASN A 96 22.74 6.91 -10.40
CA ASN A 96 23.94 7.58 -9.88
C ASN A 96 24.45 6.89 -8.60
N ALA A 97 25.77 6.86 -8.40
CA ALA A 97 26.40 6.18 -7.25
C ALA A 97 25.88 6.64 -5.86
N VAL A 98 25.44 7.89 -5.74
CA VAL A 98 24.82 8.42 -4.51
C VAL A 98 23.49 7.71 -4.21
N ASP A 99 22.66 7.54 -5.24
CA ASP A 99 21.35 6.90 -5.11
C ASP A 99 21.50 5.40 -4.85
N ILE A 100 22.53 4.74 -5.40
CA ILE A 100 22.87 3.34 -5.07
C ILE A 100 23.11 3.18 -3.58
N LYS A 101 23.95 4.04 -2.98
CA LYS A 101 24.25 3.98 -1.55
C LYS A 101 23.01 4.22 -0.69
N SER A 102 22.15 5.16 -1.08
CA SER A 102 20.90 5.42 -0.37
C SER A 102 19.91 4.25 -0.49
N ALA A 103 19.86 3.59 -1.66
CA ALA A 103 19.08 2.37 -1.84
C ALA A 103 19.60 1.23 -0.95
N GLU A 104 20.92 0.99 -0.94
CA GLU A 104 21.57 0.01 -0.05
C GLU A 104 21.26 0.27 1.42
N GLU A 105 21.31 1.53 1.86
CA GLU A 105 21.03 1.89 3.24
C GLU A 105 19.60 1.52 3.64
N VAL A 106 18.60 1.87 2.83
CA VAL A 106 17.19 1.53 3.11
C VAL A 106 16.98 0.01 3.08
N LEU A 107 17.60 -0.68 2.11
CA LEU A 107 17.51 -2.14 1.98
C LEU A 107 18.16 -2.87 3.15
N SER A 108 19.28 -2.37 3.69
CA SER A 108 19.97 -2.97 4.83
C SER A 108 19.13 -3.03 6.09
N ARG A 109 18.08 -2.20 6.18
CA ARG A 109 17.14 -2.17 7.29
C ARG A 109 15.98 -3.15 7.12
N MET A 110 15.87 -3.83 5.99
CA MET A 110 14.82 -4.81 5.69
C MET A 110 15.43 -6.20 5.44
N SER A 111 14.75 -7.23 5.94
CA SER A 111 15.11 -8.61 5.58
C SER A 111 14.73 -8.88 4.12
N PRO A 112 15.39 -9.83 3.44
CA PRO A 112 15.01 -10.20 2.08
C PRO A 112 13.53 -10.55 1.97
N GLY A 113 12.88 -10.13 0.89
CA GLY A 113 11.44 -10.33 0.69
C GLY A 113 10.54 -9.33 1.44
N GLN A 114 10.98 -8.67 2.52
CA GLN A 114 10.13 -7.72 3.25
C GLN A 114 9.70 -6.53 2.40
N LEU A 115 10.56 -6.04 1.52
CA LEU A 115 10.21 -4.94 0.63
C LEU A 115 9.09 -5.34 -0.34
N ARG A 116 9.20 -6.54 -0.94
CA ARG A 116 8.19 -7.07 -1.87
C ARG A 116 6.87 -7.34 -1.16
N MET A 117 6.91 -8.00 0.00
CA MET A 117 5.72 -8.24 0.82
C MET A 117 5.05 -6.93 1.26
N GLY A 118 5.84 -5.97 1.76
CA GLY A 118 5.32 -4.68 2.19
C GLY A 118 4.76 -3.82 1.06
N PHE A 119 5.32 -3.94 -0.15
CA PHE A 119 4.75 -3.35 -1.34
C PHE A 119 3.38 -3.97 -1.66
N LEU A 120 3.30 -5.30 -1.74
CA LEU A 120 2.06 -6.03 -2.08
C LEU A 120 0.96 -5.78 -1.04
N SER A 121 1.29 -5.80 0.25
CA SER A 121 0.35 -5.50 1.33
C SER A 121 -0.15 -4.05 1.30
N SER A 122 0.63 -3.13 0.72
CA SER A 122 0.25 -1.72 0.59
C SER A 122 -0.69 -1.42 -0.58
N ILE A 123 -0.93 -2.36 -1.50
CA ILE A 123 -1.80 -2.16 -2.68
C ILE A 123 -3.27 -2.03 -2.26
N HIS A 124 -3.71 -2.77 -1.24
CA HIS A 124 -5.11 -2.81 -0.78
C HIS A 124 -6.10 -3.02 -1.96
N HIS A 125 -7.00 -2.07 -2.21
CA HIS A 125 -8.01 -2.13 -3.29
C HIS A 125 -7.59 -1.37 -4.57
N GLU A 126 -6.35 -0.89 -4.64
CA GLU A 126 -5.87 -0.07 -5.75
C GLU A 126 -5.31 -0.94 -6.88
N HIS A 127 -5.15 -0.34 -8.07
CA HIS A 127 -4.41 -0.97 -9.15
C HIS A 127 -2.91 -1.04 -8.78
N PRO A 128 -2.22 -2.17 -8.98
CA PRO A 128 -0.83 -2.35 -8.53
C PRO A 128 0.14 -1.33 -9.12
N ASP A 129 -0.03 -0.97 -10.39
CA ASP A 129 0.77 0.10 -11.02
C ASP A 129 0.49 1.49 -10.44
N ALA A 130 -0.72 1.76 -9.95
CA ALA A 130 -1.11 3.10 -9.49
C ALA A 130 -0.28 3.56 -8.29
N LEU A 131 0.04 2.64 -7.37
CA LEU A 131 0.90 2.91 -6.21
C LEU A 131 2.30 3.33 -6.66
N MET A 132 2.91 2.57 -7.57
CA MET A 132 4.26 2.85 -8.10
C MET A 132 4.29 4.17 -8.89
N LEU A 133 3.26 4.41 -9.70
CA LEU A 133 3.14 5.64 -10.48
C LEU A 133 3.06 6.90 -9.60
N ARG A 134 2.51 6.82 -8.38
CA ARG A 134 2.54 7.96 -7.43
C ARG A 134 3.98 8.35 -7.08
N PHE A 135 4.85 7.37 -6.80
CA PHE A 135 6.25 7.63 -6.49
C PHE A 135 7.02 8.14 -7.69
N LEU A 136 6.80 7.55 -8.87
CA LEU A 136 7.42 8.01 -10.12
C LEU A 136 7.04 9.46 -10.42
N ARG A 137 5.75 9.83 -10.36
CA ARG A 137 5.33 11.22 -10.56
C ARG A 137 5.91 12.16 -9.50
N ALA A 138 5.87 11.77 -8.22
CA ALA A 138 6.41 12.57 -7.13
C ALA A 138 7.93 12.83 -7.26
N ARG A 139 8.65 11.96 -7.97
CA ARG A 139 10.08 12.06 -8.21
C ARG A 139 10.43 12.38 -9.66
N LYS A 140 9.50 13.01 -10.39
CA LYS A 140 9.72 13.48 -11.78
C LYS A 140 10.26 12.38 -12.70
N TRP A 141 9.73 11.17 -12.54
CA TRP A 141 10.10 9.97 -13.31
C TRP A 141 11.55 9.47 -13.09
N ASP A 142 12.22 9.94 -12.04
CA ASP A 142 13.48 9.38 -11.56
C ASP A 142 13.20 8.07 -10.80
N VAL A 143 13.57 6.94 -11.42
CA VAL A 143 13.28 5.59 -10.91
C VAL A 143 13.98 5.33 -9.58
N SER A 144 15.23 5.77 -9.44
CA SER A 144 16.04 5.57 -8.23
C SER A 144 15.45 6.31 -7.05
N LYS A 145 15.15 7.61 -7.24
CA LYS A 145 14.53 8.42 -6.20
C LYS A 145 13.13 7.94 -5.87
N ALA A 146 12.36 7.48 -6.85
CA ALA A 146 11.05 6.88 -6.64
C ALA A 146 11.15 5.60 -5.81
N PHE A 147 12.10 4.72 -6.14
CA PHE A 147 12.37 3.49 -5.40
C PHE A 147 12.77 3.78 -3.94
N ILE A 148 13.76 4.66 -3.71
CA ILE A 148 14.23 5.02 -2.37
C ILE A 148 13.08 5.58 -1.53
N MET A 149 12.28 6.49 -2.10
CA MET A 149 11.11 7.04 -1.40
C MET A 149 10.09 5.96 -1.06
N MET A 150 9.79 5.06 -2.01
CA MET A 150 8.83 3.98 -1.81
C MET A 150 9.29 2.99 -0.75
N ALA A 151 10.56 2.56 -0.82
CA ALA A 151 11.15 1.64 0.15
C ALA A 151 11.17 2.24 1.57
N GLY A 152 11.51 3.52 1.72
CA GLY A 152 11.43 4.20 3.02
C GLY A 152 9.99 4.30 3.55
N VAL A 153 8.99 4.51 2.68
CA VAL A 153 7.58 4.50 3.09
C VAL A 153 7.13 3.10 3.52
N ILE A 154 7.56 2.05 2.82
CA ILE A 154 7.26 0.66 3.18
C ILE A 154 7.90 0.32 4.54
N GLU A 155 9.16 0.69 4.76
CA GLU A 155 9.85 0.52 6.04
C GLU A 155 9.08 1.20 7.18
N TRP A 156 8.74 2.48 7.02
CA TRP A 156 7.98 3.24 8.00
C TRP A 156 6.62 2.60 8.29
N ARG A 157 5.92 2.15 7.23
CA ARG A 157 4.61 1.50 7.34
C ARG A 157 4.70 0.23 8.19
N MET A 158 5.71 -0.60 7.94
CA MET A 158 5.85 -1.91 8.55
C MET A 158 6.48 -1.88 9.95
N LYS A 159 7.51 -1.06 10.14
CA LYS A 159 8.38 -1.12 11.32
C LYS A 159 8.17 0.02 12.31
N GLU A 160 7.94 1.23 11.82
CA GLU A 160 7.79 2.39 12.70
C GLU A 160 6.36 2.54 13.21
N MET A 161 5.38 2.51 12.29
CA MET A 161 3.99 2.75 12.65
C MET A 161 3.13 1.50 12.76
N ASN A 162 3.56 0.40 12.14
CA ASN A 162 2.76 -0.83 12.00
C ASN A 162 1.33 -0.51 11.54
N VAL A 163 1.21 0.11 10.37
CA VAL A 163 -0.05 0.67 9.89
C VAL A 163 -1.14 -0.39 9.75
N ASP A 164 -0.79 -1.62 9.40
CA ASP A 164 -1.79 -2.69 9.26
C ASP A 164 -2.41 -3.04 10.61
N HIS A 165 -1.63 -3.03 11.70
CA HIS A 165 -2.16 -3.18 13.05
C HIS A 165 -3.04 -1.99 13.47
N LEU A 166 -2.57 -0.76 13.20
CA LEU A 166 -3.35 0.45 13.46
C LEU A 166 -4.70 0.43 12.73
N MET A 167 -4.71 -0.04 11.48
CA MET A 167 -5.93 -0.17 10.66
C MET A 167 -6.86 -1.26 11.18
N ALA A 168 -6.34 -2.34 11.75
CA ALA A 168 -7.12 -3.41 12.35
C ALA A 168 -7.74 -3.01 13.70
N GLU A 169 -7.05 -2.19 14.48
CA GLU A 169 -7.50 -1.71 15.79
C GLU A 169 -8.47 -0.53 15.68
N GLY A 170 -8.06 0.50 14.95
CA GLY A 170 -8.83 1.71 14.68
C GLY A 170 -9.33 2.44 15.93
N GLU A 171 -10.40 3.21 15.72
CA GLU A 171 -11.03 4.03 16.76
C GLU A 171 -11.62 3.19 17.91
N LEU A 172 -12.28 2.07 17.58
CA LEU A 172 -12.93 1.23 18.59
C LEU A 172 -11.94 0.70 19.63
N GLN A 173 -10.75 0.29 19.20
CA GLN A 173 -9.73 -0.16 20.14
C GLN A 173 -9.26 0.98 21.04
N ALA A 174 -9.07 2.19 20.49
CA ALA A 174 -8.73 3.35 21.30
C ALA A 174 -9.81 3.67 22.34
N LEU A 175 -11.09 3.55 21.97
CA LEU A 175 -12.21 3.70 22.90
C LEU A 175 -12.17 2.64 24.01
N LYS A 176 -11.99 1.36 23.68
CA LYS A 176 -11.85 0.27 24.65
C LYS A 176 -10.68 0.51 25.62
N LEU A 177 -9.53 0.92 25.10
CA LEU A 177 -8.36 1.25 25.90
C LEU A 177 -8.65 2.42 26.85
N SER A 178 -9.27 3.50 26.36
CA SER A 178 -9.63 4.69 27.18
C SER A 178 -10.58 4.37 28.35
N GLN A 179 -11.33 3.28 28.25
CA GLN A 179 -12.26 2.80 29.28
C GLN A 179 -11.62 1.75 30.22
N SER A 180 -10.38 1.33 29.95
CA SER A 180 -9.70 0.30 30.75
C SER A 180 -9.56 0.73 32.22
N THR A 181 -10.00 -0.14 33.13
CA THR A 181 -9.90 0.05 34.59
C THR A 181 -8.72 -0.69 35.20
N SER A 182 -8.13 -1.64 34.48
CA SER A 182 -7.06 -2.53 34.97
C SER A 182 -5.65 -2.04 34.61
N ASN A 183 -5.49 -1.24 33.54
CA ASN A 183 -4.19 -0.75 33.10
C ASN A 183 -4.21 0.77 32.81
N ALA A 184 -3.52 1.54 33.65
CA ALA A 184 -3.44 3.00 33.52
C ALA A 184 -2.68 3.46 32.25
N THR A 185 -1.73 2.67 31.76
CA THR A 185 -0.96 2.99 30.54
C THR A 185 -1.85 2.86 29.31
N ASP A 186 -2.62 1.78 29.23
CA ASP A 186 -3.59 1.54 28.15
C ASP A 186 -4.66 2.61 28.15
N LYS A 187 -5.20 2.93 29.34
CA LYS A 187 -6.16 4.02 29.53
C LYS A 187 -5.65 5.34 28.97
N LYS A 188 -4.41 5.70 29.33
CA LYS A 188 -3.79 6.92 28.83
C LYS A 188 -3.58 6.88 27.31
N SER A 189 -3.08 5.76 26.78
CA SER A 189 -2.86 5.60 25.34
C SER A 189 -4.14 5.77 24.52
N GLY A 190 -5.24 5.14 24.94
CA GLY A 190 -6.55 5.29 24.30
C GLY A 190 -7.06 6.73 24.35
N HIS A 191 -6.95 7.40 25.50
CA HIS A 191 -7.31 8.82 25.62
C HIS A 191 -6.45 9.72 24.73
N ASP A 192 -5.13 9.53 24.72
CA ASP A 192 -4.20 10.33 23.92
C ASP A 192 -4.50 10.16 22.41
N PHE A 193 -4.84 8.95 21.96
CA PHE A 193 -5.23 8.69 20.57
C PHE A 193 -6.53 9.41 20.19
N LEU A 194 -7.59 9.29 20.99
CA LEU A 194 -8.88 9.95 20.73
C LEU A 194 -8.74 11.48 20.76
N ALA A 195 -7.95 12.01 21.70
CA ALA A 195 -7.64 13.43 21.74
C ALA A 195 -6.87 13.87 20.48
N GLN A 196 -5.91 13.06 20.01
CA GLN A 196 -5.16 13.36 18.79
C GLN A 196 -6.07 13.38 17.54
N MET A 197 -7.08 12.51 17.45
CA MET A 197 -8.07 12.56 16.36
C MET A 197 -8.85 13.88 16.33
N GLN A 198 -9.03 14.51 17.49
CA GLN A 198 -9.76 15.78 17.64
C GLN A 198 -8.85 17.02 17.55
N MET A 199 -7.52 16.84 17.63
CA MET A 199 -6.56 17.93 17.59
C MET A 199 -6.20 18.37 16.17
N GLY A 200 -6.16 19.68 15.93
CA GLY A 200 -5.69 20.25 14.67
C GLY A 200 -4.22 19.90 14.39
N ILE A 201 -3.97 19.19 13.28
CA ILE A 201 -2.64 18.73 12.87
C ILE A 201 -1.74 19.81 12.25
N TRP A 202 -2.23 21.06 12.14
CA TRP A 202 -1.56 22.16 11.44
C TRP A 202 -0.09 22.36 11.86
N ARG A 203 0.18 22.32 13.16
CA ARG A 203 1.53 22.56 13.70
C ARG A 203 2.55 21.57 13.16
N PHE A 204 2.11 20.37 12.77
CA PHE A 204 2.95 19.32 12.19
C PHE A 204 3.09 19.48 10.68
N ILE A 205 2.00 19.79 9.97
CA ILE A 205 1.99 19.80 8.50
C ILE A 205 2.54 21.09 7.87
N LYS A 206 2.52 22.23 8.57
CA LYS A 206 2.92 23.53 7.98
C LYS A 206 4.37 23.56 7.46
N GLY A 207 5.26 22.75 8.06
CA GLY A 207 6.67 22.68 7.65
C GLY A 207 6.90 21.84 6.39
N TRP A 208 5.91 21.06 5.96
CA TRP A 208 5.98 20.18 4.79
C TRP A 208 5.25 20.76 3.57
N LEU A 209 4.48 21.84 3.77
CA LEU A 209 3.70 22.49 2.73
C LEU A 209 4.58 23.46 1.93
N ASP A 210 4.49 23.37 0.60
CA ASP A 210 5.05 24.37 -0.30
C ASP A 210 4.51 25.77 0.05
N PRO A 211 5.33 26.84 0.05
CA PRO A 211 4.89 28.18 0.43
C PRO A 211 3.66 28.69 -0.33
N ALA A 212 3.49 28.32 -1.61
CA ALA A 212 2.35 28.75 -2.41
C ALA A 212 1.05 28.03 -2.04
N ILE A 213 1.12 26.85 -1.43
CA ILE A 213 -0.04 26.16 -0.84
C ILE A 213 -0.28 26.68 0.57
N ALA A 214 0.79 26.83 1.37
CA ALA A 214 0.70 27.33 2.74
C ALA A 214 0.04 28.72 2.81
N SER A 215 0.30 29.60 1.83
CA SER A 215 -0.33 30.93 1.75
C SER A 215 -1.84 30.92 1.46
N LYS A 216 -2.39 29.77 1.02
CA LYS A 216 -3.83 29.60 0.77
C LYS A 216 -4.59 29.07 1.99
N ILE A 217 -3.90 28.84 3.11
CA ILE A 217 -4.49 28.27 4.32
C ILE A 217 -4.81 29.42 5.29
N TYR A 218 -6.10 29.59 5.58
CA TYR A 218 -6.60 30.63 6.47
C TYR A 218 -7.12 30.00 7.77
N PHE A 219 -6.70 30.52 8.92
CA PHE A 219 -7.21 30.13 10.23
C PHE A 219 -8.33 31.08 10.64
N THR A 220 -9.50 30.52 10.91
CA THR A 220 -10.66 31.24 11.41
C THR A 220 -10.93 30.79 12.84
N ASN A 221 -11.26 31.72 13.74
CA ASN A 221 -11.54 31.41 15.15
C ASN A 221 -13.00 31.68 15.54
N ASN A 222 -13.77 32.27 14.64
CA ASN A 222 -15.16 32.69 14.88
C ASN A 222 -15.92 32.82 13.54
N ALA A 223 -17.25 32.96 13.64
CA ALA A 223 -18.14 33.12 12.49
C ALA A 223 -17.75 34.30 11.57
N ARG A 224 -17.34 35.45 12.12
CA ARG A 224 -16.98 36.63 11.32
C ARG A 224 -15.74 36.39 10.44
N ASP A 225 -14.81 35.57 10.92
CA ASP A 225 -13.65 35.18 10.13
C ASP A 225 -14.03 34.18 9.02
N LEU A 226 -14.97 33.26 9.30
CA LEU A 226 -15.51 32.32 8.32
C LEU A 226 -16.33 33.03 7.23
N GLU A 227 -17.08 34.08 7.59
CA GLU A 227 -17.90 34.89 6.66
C GLU A 227 -17.13 35.52 5.50
N LYS A 228 -15.80 35.68 5.66
CA LYS A 228 -14.91 36.14 4.59
C LYS A 228 -14.82 35.14 3.43
N PHE A 229 -15.20 33.88 3.66
CA PHE A 229 -15.04 32.77 2.71
C PHE A 229 -16.34 32.01 2.43
N ILE A 230 -17.27 31.96 3.40
CA ILE A 230 -18.51 31.19 3.34
C ILE A 230 -19.68 32.10 3.76
N ALA A 231 -20.79 32.11 3.03
CA ALA A 231 -21.96 32.89 3.40
C ALA A 231 -22.49 32.52 4.80
N ARG A 232 -22.96 33.50 5.58
CA ARG A 232 -23.35 33.28 6.99
C ARG A 232 -24.47 32.25 7.13
N GLU A 233 -25.42 32.20 6.19
CA GLU A 233 -26.47 31.19 6.15
C GLU A 233 -25.98 29.76 5.88
N GLN A 234 -24.74 29.57 5.45
CA GLN A 234 -24.12 28.25 5.24
C GLN A 234 -23.25 27.82 6.42
N ILE A 235 -22.91 28.73 7.34
CA ILE A 235 -22.12 28.44 8.54
C ILE A 235 -23.05 27.84 9.61
N ILE A 236 -22.67 26.69 10.16
CA ILE A 236 -23.46 25.98 11.20
C ILE A 236 -23.55 26.78 12.50
N ARG A 237 -24.66 26.63 13.22
CA ARG A 237 -24.92 27.33 14.49
C ARG A 237 -23.83 27.13 15.54
N GLU A 238 -23.25 25.93 15.62
CA GLU A 238 -22.15 25.60 16.55
C GLU A 238 -20.90 26.46 16.33
N LEU A 239 -20.69 26.94 15.10
CA LEU A 239 -19.61 27.86 14.73
C LEU A 239 -20.06 29.33 14.72
N GLY A 240 -21.31 29.61 15.10
CA GLY A 240 -21.88 30.95 15.22
C GLY A 240 -22.53 31.51 13.96
N GLY A 241 -22.89 30.67 12.99
CA GLY A 241 -23.68 31.05 11.80
C GLY A 241 -25.18 30.73 11.92
N ASP A 242 -25.89 30.77 10.79
CA ASP A 242 -27.37 30.67 10.78
C ASP A 242 -27.89 29.30 10.28
N ASN A 243 -27.03 28.45 9.71
CA ASN A 243 -27.38 27.11 9.25
C ASN A 243 -27.74 26.21 10.45
N ASP A 244 -28.94 25.65 10.43
CA ASP A 244 -29.51 24.83 11.51
C ASP A 244 -29.08 23.35 11.46
N TRP A 245 -28.31 22.95 10.45
CA TRP A 245 -27.69 21.63 10.41
C TRP A 245 -26.69 21.46 11.57
N THR A 246 -26.83 20.36 12.30
CA THR A 246 -25.96 19.93 13.39
C THR A 246 -25.18 18.69 12.99
N TYR A 247 -23.88 18.68 13.26
CA TYR A 247 -23.06 17.50 13.02
C TYR A 247 -23.29 16.48 14.12
N GLU A 248 -23.74 15.29 13.75
CA GLU A 248 -23.86 14.16 14.67
C GLU A 248 -22.67 13.21 14.47
N TYR A 249 -21.89 13.02 15.54
CA TYR A 249 -20.83 12.03 15.56
C TYR A 249 -21.38 10.68 16.03
N PHE A 250 -21.30 9.67 15.16
CA PHE A 250 -21.67 8.30 15.52
C PHE A 250 -20.48 7.57 16.14
N GLU A 251 -20.56 7.36 17.46
CA GLU A 251 -19.59 6.55 18.22
C GLU A 251 -19.57 5.09 17.73
N PRO A 252 -18.42 4.40 17.79
CA PRO A 252 -18.31 3.00 17.41
C PRO A 252 -19.09 2.10 18.37
N SER A 253 -19.80 1.10 17.85
CA SER A 253 -20.42 0.07 18.69
C SER A 253 -19.37 -0.93 19.17
N LEU A 254 -19.55 -1.53 20.35
CA LEU A 254 -18.54 -2.43 20.92
C LEU A 254 -18.30 -3.70 20.09
N ASP A 255 -19.27 -4.05 19.27
CA ASP A 255 -19.39 -5.22 18.41
C ASP A 255 -19.20 -4.92 16.92
N GLU A 256 -18.99 -3.67 16.47
CA GLU A 256 -18.92 -3.33 15.04
C GLU A 256 -17.79 -4.07 14.28
N ASN A 257 -16.75 -4.51 14.99
CA ASN A 257 -15.60 -5.23 14.46
C ASN A 257 -15.64 -6.73 14.77
N ASP A 258 -16.74 -7.28 15.28
CA ASP A 258 -16.83 -8.68 15.68
C ASP A 258 -16.61 -9.67 14.54
N ILE A 259 -16.90 -9.27 13.30
CA ILE A 259 -16.60 -10.06 12.10
C ILE A 259 -15.09 -10.35 11.94
N MET A 260 -14.21 -9.52 12.49
CA MET A 260 -12.76 -9.74 12.47
C MET A 260 -12.32 -10.93 13.33
N LYS A 261 -13.19 -11.44 14.20
CA LYS A 261 -12.97 -12.68 14.97
C LYS A 261 -13.10 -13.93 14.09
N ASP A 262 -13.74 -13.84 12.92
CA ASP A 262 -13.78 -14.93 11.94
C ASP A 262 -12.46 -15.00 11.17
N THR A 263 -11.47 -15.62 11.83
CA THR A 263 -10.13 -15.81 11.26
C THR A 263 -10.15 -16.85 10.13
N ALA A 264 -11.09 -17.79 10.13
CA ALA A 264 -11.15 -18.84 9.11
C ALA A 264 -11.47 -18.24 7.73
N SER A 265 -12.52 -17.41 7.64
CA SER A 265 -12.86 -16.72 6.39
C SER A 265 -11.76 -15.75 5.95
N ARG A 266 -11.18 -15.02 6.91
CA ARG A 266 -10.04 -14.13 6.66
C ARG A 266 -8.87 -14.87 6.03
N ASP A 267 -8.48 -16.00 6.61
CA ASP A 267 -7.29 -16.73 6.19
C ASP A 267 -7.48 -17.38 4.80
N VAL A 268 -8.71 -17.78 4.45
CA VAL A 268 -9.08 -18.20 3.09
C VAL A 268 -8.89 -17.06 2.10
N LEU A 269 -9.40 -15.87 2.41
CA LEU A 269 -9.29 -14.69 1.53
C LEU A 269 -7.85 -14.19 1.40
N LEU A 270 -7.06 -14.24 2.48
CA LEU A 270 -5.63 -13.94 2.47
C LEU A 270 -4.84 -14.94 1.62
N THR A 271 -5.19 -16.23 1.68
CA THR A 271 -4.58 -17.26 0.85
C THR A 271 -4.91 -17.04 -0.63
N GLU A 272 -6.15 -16.69 -0.96
CA GLU A 272 -6.52 -16.30 -2.34
C GLU A 272 -5.74 -15.06 -2.78
N ARG A 273 -5.61 -14.07 -1.90
CA ARG A 273 -4.86 -12.84 -2.17
C ARG A 273 -3.39 -13.12 -2.46
N GLN A 274 -2.74 -13.96 -1.66
CA GLN A 274 -1.34 -14.34 -1.88
C GLN A 274 -1.15 -14.99 -3.25
N ARG A 275 -2.07 -15.88 -3.67
CA ARG A 275 -2.03 -16.48 -5.01
C ARG A 275 -2.17 -15.43 -6.11
N LEU A 276 -3.06 -14.45 -5.93
CA LEU A 276 -3.23 -13.35 -6.87
C LEU A 276 -1.98 -12.45 -6.96
N ASP A 277 -1.29 -12.25 -5.83
CA ASP A 277 -0.03 -11.52 -5.78
C ASP A 277 1.06 -12.28 -6.55
N ASP A 278 1.17 -13.60 -6.37
CA ASP A 278 2.11 -14.45 -7.10
C ASP A 278 1.80 -14.44 -8.62
N ASP A 279 0.52 -14.59 -8.99
CA ASP A 279 0.05 -14.49 -10.38
C ASP A 279 0.41 -13.13 -11.00
N LEU A 280 0.26 -12.04 -10.23
CA LEU A 280 0.62 -10.69 -10.67
C LEU A 280 2.11 -10.56 -10.94
N LEU A 281 2.95 -11.09 -10.06
CA LEU A 281 4.41 -11.05 -10.22
C LEU A 281 4.84 -11.86 -11.45
N LEU A 282 4.29 -13.07 -11.63
CA LEU A 282 4.55 -13.91 -12.80
C LEU A 282 4.12 -13.21 -14.10
N ALA A 283 2.89 -12.69 -14.17
CA ALA A 283 2.39 -11.98 -15.34
C ALA A 283 3.19 -10.70 -15.63
N THR A 284 3.67 -10.01 -14.60
CA THR A 284 4.52 -8.82 -14.74
C THR A 284 5.91 -9.17 -15.27
N SER A 285 6.52 -10.25 -14.77
CA SER A 285 7.78 -10.78 -15.30
C SER A 285 7.65 -11.17 -16.77
N ALA A 286 6.58 -11.90 -17.13
CA ALA A 286 6.29 -12.26 -18.52
C ALA A 286 6.10 -11.04 -19.43
N TRP A 287 5.38 -10.01 -18.96
CA TRP A 287 5.23 -8.75 -19.68
C TRP A 287 6.57 -8.05 -19.95
N ILE A 288 7.46 -8.00 -18.94
CA ILE A 288 8.80 -7.41 -19.08
C ILE A 288 9.65 -8.21 -20.08
N ALA A 289 9.60 -9.55 -20.02
CA ALA A 289 10.30 -10.42 -20.95
C ALA A 289 9.79 -10.26 -22.39
N ALA A 290 8.48 -10.26 -22.61
CA ALA A 290 7.87 -10.05 -23.92
C ALA A 290 8.23 -8.67 -24.50
N THR A 291 8.26 -7.64 -23.66
CA THR A 291 8.67 -6.29 -24.07
C THR A 291 10.14 -6.26 -24.50
N THR A 292 11.01 -6.97 -23.79
CA THR A 292 12.44 -7.08 -24.13
C THR A 292 12.63 -7.82 -25.45
N ALA A 293 11.84 -8.87 -25.70
CA ALA A 293 11.83 -9.63 -26.95
C ALA A 293 11.14 -8.90 -28.11
N LYS A 294 10.48 -7.76 -27.87
CA LYS A 294 9.68 -7.00 -28.85
C LYS A 294 8.56 -7.85 -29.50
N ASP A 295 7.98 -8.75 -28.72
CA ASP A 295 6.86 -9.61 -29.15
C ASP A 295 5.53 -8.92 -28.85
N GLU A 296 5.02 -8.11 -29.79
CA GLU A 296 3.82 -7.28 -29.61
C GLU A 296 2.56 -8.08 -29.27
N ALA A 297 2.43 -9.29 -29.81
CA ALA A 297 1.31 -10.18 -29.51
C ALA A 297 1.35 -10.62 -28.04
N LYS A 298 2.51 -11.05 -27.55
CA LYS A 298 2.69 -11.41 -26.13
C LYS A 298 2.60 -10.21 -25.21
N ILE A 299 3.13 -9.04 -25.60
CA ILE A 299 3.01 -7.81 -24.80
C ILE A 299 1.53 -7.50 -24.54
N THR A 300 0.70 -7.55 -25.59
CA THR A 300 -0.74 -7.29 -25.49
C THR A 300 -1.43 -8.33 -24.61
N ALA A 301 -1.13 -9.61 -24.79
CA ALA A 301 -1.69 -10.69 -23.97
C ALA A 301 -1.34 -10.54 -22.48
N CYS A 302 -0.06 -10.29 -22.16
CA CYS A 302 0.38 -10.10 -20.78
C CYS A 302 -0.24 -8.84 -20.14
N LYS A 303 -0.40 -7.74 -20.88
CA LYS A 303 -1.09 -6.53 -20.38
C LYS A 303 -2.55 -6.84 -20.00
N ASN A 304 -3.28 -7.57 -20.85
CA ASN A 304 -4.66 -7.97 -20.57
C ASN A 304 -4.76 -8.91 -19.37
N GLN A 305 -3.83 -9.86 -19.24
CA GLN A 305 -3.76 -10.77 -18.10
C GLN A 305 -3.50 -9.99 -16.79
N ARG A 306 -2.53 -9.06 -16.79
CA ARG A 306 -2.24 -8.19 -15.63
C ARG A 306 -3.45 -7.35 -15.23
N ALA A 307 -4.17 -6.77 -16.20
CA ALA A 307 -5.38 -5.99 -15.93
C ALA A 307 -6.48 -6.85 -15.28
N THR A 308 -6.66 -8.09 -15.77
CA THR A 308 -7.59 -9.05 -15.16
C THR A 308 -7.20 -9.38 -13.71
N ILE A 309 -5.92 -9.64 -13.44
CA ILE A 309 -5.42 -9.93 -12.08
C ILE A 309 -5.59 -8.71 -11.17
N ALA A 310 -5.30 -7.51 -11.65
CA ALA A 310 -5.48 -6.26 -10.89
C ALA A 310 -6.93 -6.07 -10.42
N GLU A 311 -7.92 -6.35 -11.28
CA GLU A 311 -9.33 -6.26 -10.90
C GLU A 311 -9.72 -7.33 -9.86
N ARG A 312 -9.16 -8.54 -9.97
CA ARG A 312 -9.37 -9.57 -8.94
C ARG A 312 -8.76 -9.18 -7.61
N LEU A 313 -7.56 -8.62 -7.57
CA LEU A 313 -6.91 -8.14 -6.35
C LEU A 313 -7.75 -7.07 -5.66
N ARG A 314 -8.31 -6.14 -6.47
CA ARG A 314 -9.24 -5.11 -6.00
C ARG A 314 -10.51 -5.74 -5.40
N SER A 315 -11.16 -6.65 -6.11
CA SER A 315 -12.39 -7.29 -5.63
C SER A 315 -12.16 -8.16 -4.40
N ASN A 316 -11.06 -8.94 -4.38
CA ASN A 316 -10.65 -9.73 -3.23
C ASN A 316 -10.41 -8.83 -2.01
N TYR A 317 -9.77 -7.66 -2.16
CA TYR A 317 -9.59 -6.75 -1.03
C TYR A 317 -10.91 -6.31 -0.42
N TRP A 318 -11.92 -6.00 -1.24
CA TRP A 318 -13.22 -5.59 -0.70
C TRP A 318 -13.96 -6.72 0.02
N GLN A 319 -13.73 -7.97 -0.36
CA GLN A 319 -14.20 -9.14 0.39
C GLN A 319 -13.41 -9.33 1.70
N LEU A 320 -12.11 -9.02 1.68
CA LEU A 320 -11.21 -9.14 2.83
C LEU A 320 -11.38 -8.00 3.86
N ASP A 321 -11.72 -6.79 3.40
CA ASP A 321 -11.80 -5.55 4.19
C ASP A 321 -12.54 -5.71 5.53
N PRO A 322 -13.74 -6.35 5.60
CA PRO A 322 -14.44 -6.59 6.86
C PRO A 322 -13.61 -7.29 7.93
N TYR A 323 -12.70 -8.17 7.52
CA TYR A 323 -11.94 -9.05 8.41
C TYR A 323 -10.58 -8.48 8.85
N VAL A 324 -10.09 -7.42 8.18
CA VAL A 324 -8.72 -6.91 8.41
C VAL A 324 -8.66 -5.43 8.80
N ARG A 325 -9.76 -4.69 8.67
CA ARG A 325 -9.82 -3.26 8.98
C ARG A 325 -10.98 -2.94 9.93
N ALA A 326 -10.69 -2.17 10.97
CA ALA A 326 -11.70 -1.60 11.86
C ALA A 326 -12.66 -0.68 11.09
N ARG A 327 -13.94 -0.70 11.49
CA ARG A 327 -14.93 0.24 10.97
C ARG A 327 -14.62 1.66 11.43
N THR A 328 -14.88 2.61 10.55
CA THR A 328 -14.69 4.05 10.78
C THR A 328 -16.03 4.78 10.70
N LEU A 329 -16.05 6.06 11.05
CA LEU A 329 -17.22 6.91 10.84
C LEU A 329 -17.76 6.84 9.39
N LEU A 330 -16.87 6.73 8.39
CA LEU A 330 -17.25 6.60 6.97
C LEU A 330 -17.99 5.29 6.69
N ASP A 331 -17.66 4.20 7.40
CA ASP A 331 -18.40 2.95 7.32
C ASP A 331 -19.80 3.11 7.93
N ARG A 332 -19.89 3.76 9.10
CA ARG A 332 -21.15 3.99 9.85
C ARG A 332 -22.12 4.90 9.12
N THR A 333 -21.62 5.94 8.45
CA THR A 333 -22.45 6.86 7.63
C THR A 333 -22.79 6.30 6.26
N GLY A 334 -22.26 5.12 5.91
CA GLY A 334 -22.56 4.46 4.64
C GLY A 334 -21.80 5.00 3.43
N ALA A 335 -20.77 5.83 3.62
CA ALA A 335 -19.97 6.40 2.53
C ALA A 335 -19.33 5.34 1.62
N PHE A 336 -19.10 4.13 2.13
CA PHE A 336 -18.53 3.01 1.39
C PHE A 336 -19.56 1.95 0.94
N LYS A 337 -20.87 2.17 1.11
CA LYS A 337 -21.88 1.15 0.72
C LYS A 337 -21.83 0.84 -0.77
N ASP A 338 -21.82 1.86 -1.62
CA ASP A 338 -21.83 1.66 -3.09
C ASP A 338 -20.46 1.17 -3.61
N ILE A 339 -19.37 1.57 -2.97
CA ILE A 339 -17.99 1.21 -3.38
C ILE A 339 -17.68 -0.26 -3.07
N ARG A 340 -18.22 -0.82 -1.98
CA ARG A 340 -18.11 -2.25 -1.64
C ARG A 340 -18.96 -3.14 -2.56
N CYS A 341 -19.92 -2.55 -3.28
CA CYS A 341 -20.83 -3.25 -4.18
C CYS A 341 -20.32 -3.30 -5.63
N HIS A 342 -19.18 -3.94 -5.94
CA HIS A 342 -18.90 -4.38 -7.32
C HIS A 342 -17.91 -5.57 -7.41
N PRO A 343 -18.10 -6.55 -8.31
CA PRO A 343 -19.27 -6.82 -9.16
C PRO A 343 -20.21 -7.85 -8.48
N SER A 344 -21.40 -8.08 -9.03
CA SER A 344 -22.37 -9.05 -8.46
C SER A 344 -21.73 -10.42 -8.20
N GLU A 345 -22.25 -11.19 -7.24
CA GLU A 345 -21.90 -12.62 -7.05
C GLU A 345 -21.86 -13.38 -8.39
N GLU A 346 -22.76 -13.03 -9.32
CA GLU A 346 -22.85 -13.59 -10.65
C GLU A 346 -21.63 -13.26 -11.54
N SER A 347 -21.09 -12.04 -11.40
CA SER A 347 -19.87 -11.62 -12.11
C SER A 347 -18.63 -12.29 -11.55
N LEU A 348 -18.55 -12.49 -10.23
CA LEU A 348 -17.46 -13.25 -9.59
C LEU A 348 -17.52 -14.73 -9.95
N ALA A 349 -18.71 -15.32 -10.03
CA ALA A 349 -18.91 -16.67 -10.52
C ALA A 349 -18.52 -16.83 -11.99
N LYS A 350 -18.83 -15.84 -12.85
CA LYS A 350 -18.39 -15.82 -14.26
C LYS A 350 -16.87 -15.71 -14.39
N ILE A 351 -16.22 -14.85 -13.60
CA ILE A 351 -14.75 -14.69 -13.60
C ILE A 351 -14.08 -15.99 -13.11
N ARG A 352 -14.55 -16.60 -12.02
CA ARG A 352 -14.03 -17.89 -11.52
C ARG A 352 -14.20 -19.02 -12.52
N ARG A 353 -15.35 -19.11 -13.20
CA ARG A 353 -15.57 -20.10 -14.27
C ARG A 353 -14.66 -19.88 -15.46
N ALA A 354 -14.53 -18.65 -15.95
CA ALA A 354 -13.65 -18.31 -17.06
C ALA A 354 -12.18 -18.69 -16.78
N GLN A 355 -11.71 -18.47 -15.55
CA GLN A 355 -10.35 -18.85 -15.13
C GLN A 355 -10.14 -20.35 -15.01
N THR A 356 -11.13 -21.08 -14.50
CA THR A 356 -11.06 -22.56 -14.42
C THR A 356 -10.98 -23.16 -15.83
N GLU A 357 -11.70 -22.57 -16.79
CA GLU A 357 -11.66 -22.98 -18.19
C GLU A 357 -10.36 -22.59 -18.90
N GLU A 358 -9.81 -21.40 -18.63
CA GLU A 358 -8.56 -20.92 -19.24
C GLU A 358 -7.33 -21.65 -18.70
N THR A 359 -7.25 -21.87 -17.38
CA THR A 359 -6.23 -22.72 -16.76
C THR A 359 -6.32 -24.16 -17.25
N ALA A 360 -7.53 -24.74 -17.33
CA ALA A 360 -7.71 -26.08 -17.89
C ALA A 360 -7.30 -26.18 -19.37
N LYS A 361 -7.46 -25.12 -20.16
CA LYS A 361 -6.97 -25.04 -21.54
C LYS A 361 -5.44 -24.99 -21.58
N MET A 362 -4.82 -24.19 -20.72
CA MET A 362 -3.36 -24.06 -20.64
C MET A 362 -2.69 -25.39 -20.24
N PHE A 363 -3.22 -26.07 -19.22
CA PHE A 363 -2.74 -27.41 -18.81
C PHE A 363 -2.95 -28.48 -19.89
N LYS A 364 -4.04 -28.38 -20.68
CA LYS A 364 -4.23 -29.26 -21.85
C LYS A 364 -3.21 -29.01 -22.94
N VAL A 365 -2.87 -27.76 -23.21
CA VAL A 365 -1.86 -27.40 -24.23
C VAL A 365 -0.48 -27.90 -23.80
N GLU A 366 -0.05 -27.67 -22.55
CA GLU A 366 1.22 -28.20 -22.04
C GLU A 366 1.27 -29.74 -22.06
N HIS A 367 0.16 -30.42 -21.72
CA HIS A 367 0.13 -31.89 -21.75
C HIS A 367 0.23 -32.44 -23.18
N ILE A 368 -0.40 -31.78 -24.16
CA ILE A 368 -0.31 -32.15 -25.58
C ILE A 368 1.11 -31.89 -26.11
N GLU A 369 1.70 -30.73 -25.85
CA GLU A 369 3.08 -30.41 -26.27
C GLU A 369 4.09 -31.38 -25.64
N THR A 370 3.87 -31.82 -24.40
CA THR A 370 4.70 -32.82 -23.73
C THR A 370 4.58 -34.20 -24.40
N ILE A 371 3.37 -34.62 -24.78
CA ILE A 371 3.14 -35.89 -25.48
C ILE A 371 3.76 -35.88 -26.88
N GLU A 372 3.60 -34.78 -27.63
CA GLU A 372 4.21 -34.63 -28.97
C GLU A 372 5.74 -34.62 -28.89
N ALA A 373 6.33 -33.96 -27.89
CA ALA A 373 7.78 -33.95 -27.69
C ALA A 373 8.36 -35.34 -27.32
N HIS A 374 7.56 -36.22 -26.68
CA HIS A 374 7.95 -37.60 -26.41
C HIS A 374 7.77 -38.51 -27.63
N ALA A 375 6.72 -38.29 -28.44
CA ALA A 375 6.45 -39.07 -29.65
C ALA A 375 7.46 -38.80 -30.79
N ILE A 376 8.10 -37.63 -30.81
CA ILE A 376 9.13 -37.28 -31.82
C ILE A 376 10.51 -37.85 -31.44
N LYS A 377 10.70 -38.32 -30.19
CA LYS A 377 11.97 -38.87 -29.67
C LYS A 377 12.03 -40.40 -29.61
N SER A 378 10.99 -41.09 -30.09
CA SER A 378 10.88 -42.54 -30.20
C SER A 378 10.66 -42.93 -31.65
#